data_AF-A0A8T3NK76-F1
#
_entry.id   AF-A0A8T3NK76-F1
#
_cell.length_a   1.000
_cell.length_b   1.000
_cell.length_c   1.000
_cell.angle_alpha   90.00
_cell.angle_beta   90.00
_cell.angle_gamma   90.00
#
_symmetry.space_group_name_H-M   'P 1'
#
loop_
_entity.id
_entity.type
_entity.pdbx_description
1 polymer ?
#
loop_
_entity_poly.entity_id
_entity_poly.type
_entity_poly.pdbx_seq_one_letter_code
_entity_poly.pdbx_strand_id
1 'polypeptide(L)'
;MLTLRFVGVVLLGVVALAVGLVGMAVVAATPANGVSTGRARPVEAAQPLKPTAEAAQAARPSTDAAQATQVAKPIQVFFSRHPDSDDDFTRVFPATRTAPDEGVARAALESLIQGPTPKEQAGGYFSELGEMLRGP
;
A
#
# COMPACT_ATOMS: atom_id res chain seq x y z
N MET A 1 6.12 -52.39 -14.21
CA MET A 1 6.76 -51.06 -14.19
C MET A 1 6.02 -50.19 -13.19
N LEU A 2 6.53 -50.09 -11.95
CA LEU A 2 5.85 -49.44 -10.82
C LEU A 2 6.90 -48.84 -9.89
N THR A 3 7.35 -47.62 -10.15
CA THR A 3 8.23 -46.85 -9.24
C THR A 3 8.17 -45.38 -9.62
N LEU A 4 7.28 -44.57 -9.02
CA LEU A 4 7.48 -43.12 -8.84
C LEU A 4 6.39 -42.47 -7.94
N ARG A 5 6.33 -42.83 -6.66
CA ARG A 5 5.52 -42.09 -5.65
C ARG A 5 6.20 -42.04 -4.28
N PHE A 6 7.45 -41.58 -4.19
CA PHE A 6 8.15 -41.50 -2.89
C PHE A 6 9.03 -40.25 -2.65
N VAL A 7 9.08 -39.26 -3.54
CA VAL A 7 9.99 -38.10 -3.36
C VAL A 7 9.31 -36.87 -2.73
N GLY A 8 7.98 -36.85 -2.59
CA GLY A 8 7.25 -35.64 -2.16
C GLY A 8 7.02 -35.44 -0.66
N VAL A 9 7.41 -36.39 0.21
CA VAL A 9 6.94 -36.43 1.62
C VAL A 9 7.99 -35.94 2.64
N VAL A 10 9.15 -35.41 2.21
CA VAL A 10 10.29 -35.10 3.12
C VAL A 10 10.56 -33.60 3.32
N LEU A 11 9.58 -32.71 3.09
CA LEU A 11 9.69 -31.30 3.53
C LEU A 11 8.63 -30.92 4.56
N LEU A 12 8.34 -31.87 5.46
CA LEU A 12 7.65 -31.63 6.72
C LEU A 12 8.71 -31.55 7.83
N GLY A 13 9.17 -30.35 8.18
CA GLY A 13 10.03 -30.15 9.34
C GLY A 13 10.94 -28.93 9.22
N VAL A 14 10.99 -28.13 10.29
CA VAL A 14 11.78 -26.89 10.47
C VAL A 14 11.11 -25.68 9.78
N VAL A 15 10.39 -24.78 10.45
CA VAL A 15 10.86 -23.84 11.48
C VAL A 15 9.71 -23.48 12.44
N ALA A 16 10.00 -23.58 13.73
CA ALA A 16 9.11 -23.24 14.83
C ALA A 16 9.29 -21.78 15.30
N LEU A 17 8.23 -21.26 15.95
CA LEU A 17 8.28 -20.50 17.21
C LEU A 17 8.87 -19.07 17.21
N ALA A 18 8.00 -18.06 17.41
CA ALA A 18 8.29 -16.90 18.27
C ALA A 18 6.99 -16.17 18.67
N VAL A 19 6.51 -16.49 19.87
CA VAL A 19 5.55 -15.67 20.65
C VAL A 19 6.38 -14.70 21.49
N GLY A 20 6.06 -13.39 21.49
CA GLY A 20 6.84 -12.37 22.21
C GLY A 20 6.14 -11.01 22.39
N LEU A 21 5.24 -10.95 23.38
CA LEU A 21 5.14 -9.98 24.49
C LEU A 21 5.73 -8.53 24.41
N VAL A 22 4.90 -7.58 24.90
CA VAL A 22 5.16 -6.27 25.58
C VAL A 22 5.51 -5.03 24.74
N GLY A 23 4.81 -3.91 25.04
CA GLY A 23 5.39 -2.57 24.88
C GLY A 23 4.40 -1.42 24.80
N MET A 24 3.84 -0.98 25.94
CA MET A 24 3.07 0.26 26.09
C MET A 24 4.00 1.48 26.16
N ALA A 25 3.72 2.57 25.44
CA ALA A 25 4.19 3.92 25.81
C ALA A 25 3.37 5.03 25.10
N VAL A 26 2.71 5.84 25.93
CA VAL A 26 2.06 7.11 25.58
C VAL A 26 3.12 8.20 25.48
N VAL A 27 3.06 9.07 24.47
CA VAL A 27 3.62 10.44 24.53
C VAL A 27 2.72 11.38 23.71
N ALA A 28 2.21 12.40 24.40
CA ALA A 28 1.50 13.53 23.83
C ALA A 28 2.48 14.70 23.60
N ALA A 29 2.30 15.46 22.53
CA ALA A 29 2.87 16.81 22.41
C ALA A 29 2.11 17.66 21.38
N THR A 30 1.52 18.75 21.86
CA THR A 30 0.93 19.87 21.09
C THR A 30 1.99 20.96 20.90
N PRO A 31 2.05 21.65 19.74
CA PRO A 31 1.89 23.13 19.72
C PRO A 31 1.12 23.62 18.46
N ALA A 32 0.17 24.56 18.48
CA ALA A 32 0.10 25.96 18.93
C ALA A 32 0.71 27.01 17.96
N ASN A 33 -0.20 27.63 17.19
CA ASN A 33 -0.30 29.05 16.78
C ASN A 33 0.81 29.81 16.03
N GLY A 34 0.39 30.47 14.94
CA GLY A 34 1.04 31.63 14.36
C GLY A 34 0.19 32.31 13.28
N VAL A 35 -0.63 33.29 13.68
CA VAL A 35 -1.39 34.18 12.78
C VAL A 35 -0.49 35.34 12.38
N SER A 36 -0.30 35.58 11.08
CA SER A 36 0.40 36.76 10.56
C SER A 36 -0.52 37.56 9.65
N THR A 37 -1.01 38.67 10.19
CA THR A 37 -1.87 39.65 9.52
C THR A 37 -0.97 40.74 8.94
N GLY A 38 -0.82 40.80 7.61
CA GLY A 38 0.08 41.71 6.91
C GLY A 38 -0.60 42.50 5.78
N ARG A 39 -1.33 43.54 6.19
CA ARG A 39 -1.85 44.74 5.48
C ARG A 39 -1.32 44.99 4.05
N ALA A 40 -2.21 44.90 3.06
CA ALA A 40 -2.01 45.41 1.70
C ALA A 40 -2.24 46.94 1.63
N ARG A 41 -1.43 47.65 0.83
CA ARG A 41 -1.88 48.80 0.00
C ARG A 41 -0.96 49.03 -1.23
N PRO A 42 -1.51 49.61 -2.33
CA PRO A 42 -1.04 49.47 -3.72
C PRO A 42 -0.54 50.80 -4.36
N VAL A 43 0.17 50.72 -5.50
CA VAL A 43 0.25 51.69 -6.65
C VAL A 43 1.29 51.15 -7.66
N GLU A 44 0.92 50.59 -8.81
CA GLU A 44 0.62 51.22 -10.13
C GLU A 44 1.79 51.94 -10.83
N ALA A 45 2.34 51.33 -11.91
CA ALA A 45 2.74 51.96 -13.18
C ALA A 45 3.30 50.92 -14.19
N ALA A 46 2.97 51.10 -15.47
CA ALA A 46 3.04 50.16 -16.60
C ALA A 46 4.45 49.97 -17.24
N GLN A 47 4.85 48.70 -17.53
CA GLN A 47 5.06 48.05 -18.87
C GLN A 47 6.27 48.52 -19.74
N PRO A 48 6.74 47.75 -20.75
CA PRO A 48 6.92 46.29 -20.93
C PRO A 48 8.41 45.96 -21.30
N LEU A 49 8.75 44.69 -21.62
CA LEU A 49 9.66 44.24 -22.71
C LEU A 49 10.42 42.92 -22.38
N LYS A 50 10.40 42.01 -23.37
CA LYS A 50 11.21 40.79 -23.64
C LYS A 50 10.57 39.43 -23.25
N PRO A 51 10.26 38.56 -24.24
CA PRO A 51 10.04 37.14 -23.98
C PRO A 51 11.42 36.48 -23.78
N THR A 52 11.97 36.64 -22.58
CA THR A 52 13.04 35.78 -22.08
C THR A 52 12.35 34.59 -21.43
N ALA A 53 12.30 33.48 -22.14
CA ALA A 53 12.26 32.18 -21.48
C ALA A 53 13.45 32.12 -20.51
N GLU A 54 13.23 31.52 -19.33
CA GLU A 54 14.23 31.24 -18.30
C GLU A 54 14.41 32.32 -17.22
N ALA A 55 13.67 32.12 -16.12
CA ALA A 55 14.12 32.25 -14.72
C ALA A 55 12.93 32.58 -13.80
N ALA A 56 11.93 31.71 -13.77
CA ALA A 56 10.93 31.69 -12.69
C ALA A 56 10.48 30.26 -12.36
N GLN A 57 11.41 29.29 -12.35
CA GLN A 57 11.34 28.26 -11.30
C GLN A 57 11.74 28.96 -10.00
N ALA A 58 10.79 29.72 -9.45
CA ALA A 58 10.78 30.00 -8.03
C ALA A 58 10.88 28.64 -7.34
N ALA A 59 11.97 28.46 -6.59
CA ALA A 59 12.22 27.31 -5.75
C ALA A 59 10.93 26.99 -4.98
N ARG A 60 10.18 26.00 -5.46
CA ARG A 60 9.24 25.31 -4.61
C ARG A 60 10.13 24.75 -3.51
N PRO A 61 9.85 24.99 -2.22
CA PRO A 61 10.44 24.13 -1.22
C PRO A 61 9.99 22.73 -1.62
N SER A 62 10.92 21.95 -2.18
CA SER A 62 10.80 20.51 -2.17
C SER A 62 10.63 20.22 -0.70
N THR A 63 9.40 19.97 -0.29
CA THR A 63 9.15 19.31 0.97
C THR A 63 9.72 17.92 0.74
N ASP A 64 11.04 17.83 0.89
CA ASP A 64 11.71 16.63 1.34
C ASP A 64 11.12 16.40 2.74
N ALA A 65 9.87 15.93 2.73
CA ALA A 65 9.26 15.33 3.87
C ALA A 65 10.19 14.17 4.15
N ALA A 66 11.08 14.38 5.12
CA ALA A 66 11.91 13.34 5.70
C ALA A 66 11.05 12.09 5.72
N GLN A 67 11.38 11.15 4.84
CA GLN A 67 10.70 9.88 4.76
C GLN A 67 11.07 9.18 6.06
N ALA A 68 10.29 9.47 7.11
CA ALA A 68 10.26 8.65 8.30
C ALA A 68 10.15 7.24 7.75
N THR A 69 11.11 6.39 8.07
CA THR A 69 11.20 5.05 7.52
C THR A 69 9.95 4.31 7.98
N GLN A 70 8.90 4.37 7.16
CA GLN A 70 7.62 3.78 7.51
C GLN A 70 7.87 2.28 7.57
N VAL A 71 7.72 1.73 8.78
CA VAL A 71 7.93 0.32 9.02
C VAL A 71 6.85 -0.44 8.26
N ALA A 72 7.23 -1.11 7.18
CA ALA A 72 6.31 -1.93 6.41
C ALA A 72 5.92 -3.16 7.25
N LYS A 73 4.62 -3.46 7.32
CA LYS A 73 4.05 -4.64 7.97
C LYS A 73 3.50 -5.61 6.93
N PRO A 74 3.62 -6.93 7.17
CA PRO A 74 2.93 -7.91 6.36
C PRO A 74 1.42 -7.85 6.64
N ILE A 75 0.63 -7.94 5.57
CA ILE A 75 -0.82 -8.03 5.61
C ILE A 75 -1.26 -9.26 4.82
N GLN A 76 -2.43 -9.81 5.16
CA GLN A 76 -3.04 -10.91 4.41
C GLN A 76 -4.28 -10.40 3.69
N VAL A 77 -4.31 -10.58 2.37
CA VAL A 77 -5.43 -10.26 1.51
C VAL A 77 -6.00 -11.56 0.98
N PHE A 78 -7.31 -11.75 1.03
CA PHE A 78 -7.92 -13.04 0.72
C PHE A 78 -8.61 -13.02 -0.64
N PHE A 79 -8.33 -14.05 -1.44
CA PHE A 79 -8.84 -14.21 -2.80
C PHE A 79 -9.32 -15.65 -3.01
N SER A 80 -10.22 -15.84 -3.98
CA SER A 80 -10.63 -17.16 -4.43
C SER A 80 -9.51 -17.83 -5.24
N ARG A 81 -9.51 -19.16 -5.33
CA ARG A 81 -8.49 -19.91 -6.08
C ARG A 81 -9.08 -21.12 -6.79
N HIS A 82 -8.78 -21.26 -8.07
CA HIS A 82 -9.13 -22.44 -8.85
C HIS A 82 -8.26 -23.65 -8.47
N PRO A 83 -8.81 -24.88 -8.44
CA PRO A 83 -10.24 -25.20 -8.52
C PRO A 83 -10.94 -25.15 -7.15
N ASP A 84 -10.19 -24.92 -6.06
CA ASP A 84 -10.68 -25.05 -4.69
C ASP A 84 -11.94 -24.23 -4.36
N SER A 85 -12.07 -23.04 -4.95
CA SER A 85 -13.17 -22.10 -4.74
C SER A 85 -14.30 -22.23 -5.77
N ASP A 86 -14.18 -23.13 -6.74
CA ASP A 86 -15.17 -23.29 -7.82
C ASP A 86 -16.39 -24.07 -7.33
N ASP A 87 -16.16 -25.06 -6.47
CA ASP A 87 -17.21 -25.88 -5.85
C ASP A 87 -17.70 -25.30 -4.52
N ASP A 88 -16.89 -24.47 -3.86
CA ASP A 88 -17.22 -23.82 -2.58
C ASP A 88 -16.81 -22.34 -2.59
N PHE A 89 -17.78 -21.49 -2.93
CA PHE A 89 -17.60 -20.04 -3.02
C PHE A 89 -17.30 -19.35 -1.67
N THR A 90 -17.38 -20.07 -0.55
CA THR A 90 -16.97 -19.54 0.76
C THR A 90 -15.48 -19.72 1.03
N ARG A 91 -14.78 -20.53 0.21
CA ARG A 91 -13.34 -20.78 0.37
C ARG A 91 -12.52 -19.65 -0.24
N VAL A 92 -11.72 -19.05 0.62
CA VAL A 92 -10.74 -18.02 0.24
C VAL A 92 -9.36 -18.36 0.79
N PHE A 93 -8.34 -17.86 0.10
CA PHE A 93 -6.93 -18.17 0.37
C PHE A 93 -6.15 -16.88 0.59
N PRO A 94 -5.22 -16.87 1.57
CA PRO A 94 -4.41 -15.70 1.85
C PRO A 94 -3.37 -15.46 0.74
N ALA A 95 -3.17 -14.19 0.44
CA ALA A 95 -2.09 -13.63 -0.34
C ALA A 95 -1.35 -12.60 0.53
N THR A 96 -0.07 -12.82 0.76
CA THR A 96 0.74 -11.96 1.64
C THR A 96 1.19 -10.71 0.89
N ARG A 97 0.84 -9.54 1.41
CA ARG A 97 1.27 -8.23 0.88
C ARG A 97 1.98 -7.43 1.98
N THR A 98 2.55 -6.29 1.62
CA THR A 98 3.18 -5.36 2.56
C THR A 98 2.45 -4.03 2.55
N ALA A 99 2.23 -3.45 3.73
CA ALA A 99 1.59 -2.16 3.91
C ALA A 99 2.41 -1.28 4.86
N PRO A 100 2.35 0.06 4.73
CA PRO A 100 2.87 0.96 5.76
C PRO A 100 2.15 0.75 7.10
N ASP A 101 2.82 1.09 8.21
CA ASP A 101 2.26 0.97 9.57
C ASP A 101 0.96 1.80 9.68
N GLU A 102 1.01 3.07 9.27
CA GLU A 102 -0.19 3.85 9.05
C GLU A 102 -0.96 3.38 7.79
N GLY A 103 -2.21 2.93 7.98
CA GLY A 103 -3.10 2.65 6.86
C GLY A 103 -3.10 1.21 6.35
N VAL A 104 -2.71 0.24 7.17
CA VAL A 104 -2.89 -1.21 6.92
C VAL A 104 -4.27 -1.54 6.34
N ALA A 105 -5.36 -1.00 6.94
CA ALA A 105 -6.72 -1.26 6.47
C ALA A 105 -6.97 -0.72 5.06
N ARG A 106 -6.48 0.49 4.77
CA ARG A 106 -6.58 1.10 3.45
C ARG A 106 -5.81 0.29 2.41
N ALA A 107 -4.57 -0.09 2.71
CA ALA A 107 -3.74 -0.89 1.82
C ALA A 107 -4.35 -2.27 1.53
N ALA A 108 -4.99 -2.89 2.51
CA ALA A 108 -5.71 -4.16 2.32
C ALA A 108 -6.91 -4.00 1.38
N LEU A 109 -7.72 -2.95 1.57
CA LEU A 109 -8.86 -2.66 0.69
C LEU A 109 -8.42 -2.30 -0.73
N GLU A 110 -7.42 -1.44 -0.87
CA GLU A 110 -6.82 -1.11 -2.17
C GLU A 110 -6.30 -2.38 -2.88
N SER A 111 -5.70 -3.31 -2.14
CA SER A 111 -5.24 -4.59 -2.68
C SER A 111 -6.39 -5.51 -3.13
N LEU A 112 -7.52 -5.52 -2.41
CA LEU A 112 -8.71 -6.25 -2.84
C LEU A 112 -9.30 -5.70 -4.13
N ILE A 113 -9.35 -4.37 -4.25
CA ILE A 113 -9.83 -3.66 -5.45
C ILE A 113 -8.94 -3.93 -6.65
N GLN A 114 -7.62 -3.91 -6.45
CA GLN A 114 -6.65 -4.23 -7.50
C GLN A 114 -6.68 -5.72 -7.90
N GLY A 115 -7.08 -6.59 -6.97
CA GLY A 115 -7.14 -8.03 -7.18
C GLY A 115 -5.77 -8.74 -7.08
N PRO A 116 -5.73 -10.02 -7.48
CA PRO A 116 -4.51 -10.81 -7.49
C PRO A 116 -3.49 -10.28 -8.51
N THR A 117 -2.21 -10.29 -8.16
CA THR A 117 -1.11 -9.96 -9.08
C THR A 117 -0.99 -10.99 -10.20
N PRO A 118 -0.32 -10.69 -11.32
CA PRO A 118 -0.10 -11.67 -12.40
C PRO A 118 0.54 -12.98 -11.94
N LYS A 119 1.44 -12.91 -10.95
CA LYS A 119 2.08 -14.10 -10.36
C LYS A 119 1.09 -14.96 -9.58
N GLU A 120 0.18 -14.34 -8.83
CA GLU A 120 -0.86 -15.03 -8.07
C GLU A 120 -1.92 -15.61 -9.03
N GLN A 121 -2.29 -14.88 -10.09
CA GLN A 121 -3.18 -15.37 -11.14
C GLN A 121 -2.63 -16.62 -11.83
N ALA A 122 -1.33 -16.64 -12.12
CA ALA A 122 -0.66 -17.85 -12.63
C ALA A 122 -0.72 -19.04 -11.65
N GLY A 123 -0.93 -18.78 -10.37
CA GLY A 123 -1.19 -19.78 -9.32
C GLY A 123 -2.68 -20.11 -9.15
N GLY A 124 -3.56 -19.62 -10.02
CA GLY A 124 -4.99 -19.88 -10.01
C GLY A 124 -5.82 -18.94 -9.13
N TYR A 125 -5.24 -17.89 -8.55
CA TYR A 125 -5.99 -16.93 -7.74
C TYR A 125 -6.81 -15.98 -8.61
N PHE A 126 -8.03 -15.67 -8.19
CA PHE A 126 -8.94 -14.77 -8.90
C PHE A 126 -9.78 -13.90 -7.94
N SER A 127 -10.39 -12.84 -8.47
CA SER A 127 -11.29 -11.95 -7.73
C SER A 127 -12.39 -11.43 -8.65
N GLU A 128 -13.64 -11.62 -8.24
CA GLU A 128 -14.82 -11.11 -8.95
C GLU A 128 -15.04 -9.60 -8.73
N LEU A 129 -14.42 -9.04 -7.68
CA LEU A 129 -14.66 -7.67 -7.26
C LEU A 129 -14.29 -6.65 -8.35
N GLY A 130 -13.23 -6.91 -9.11
CA GLY A 130 -12.79 -6.02 -10.20
C GLY A 130 -13.82 -5.89 -11.32
N GLU A 131 -14.43 -7.01 -11.74
CA GLU A 131 -15.46 -7.01 -12.78
C GLU A 131 -16.78 -6.43 -12.25
N MET A 132 -17.15 -6.71 -11.00
CA MET A 132 -18.34 -6.12 -10.37
C MET A 132 -18.30 -4.59 -10.30
N LEU A 133 -17.10 -3.99 -10.18
CA LEU A 133 -16.94 -2.54 -10.09
C LEU A 133 -16.93 -1.81 -11.44
N ARG A 134 -16.72 -2.51 -12.57
CA ARG A 134 -16.75 -1.87 -13.91
C ARG A 134 -18.15 -1.59 -14.43
N GLY A 135 -19.16 -2.32 -13.95
CA GLY A 135 -20.52 -2.24 -14.47
C GLY A 135 -20.69 -2.99 -15.82
N PRO A 136 -21.94 -3.06 -16.34
CA PRO A 136 -22.26 -3.71 -17.61
C PRO A 136 -21.83 -2.90 -18.85
#